data_AF-A0A7W5IH38-F1
#
_entry.id   AF-A0A7W5IH38-F1
#
_cell.length_a   1.000
_cell.length_b   1.000
_cell.length_c   1.000
_cell.angle_alpha   90.00
_cell.angle_beta   90.00
_cell.angle_gamma   90.00
#
_symmetry.space_group_name_H-M   'P 1'
#
loop_
_entity.id
_entity.type
_entity.pdbx_description
1 polymer ?
#
loop_
_entity_poly.entity_id
_entity_poly.type
_entity_poly.pdbx_seq_one_letter_code
_entity_poly.pdbx_strand_id
1 'polypeptide(L)'
;MKSPSGRKPPPRLVARFVAISWRDLAVSFGPILLVSVAAIWLAVRLIQPAPPSTLTMSAGPKGSTFWNAAQKYKTILARNNITLDVVESEGSAQNLARLSDPAAHVDVAFVQDGLANKVPEGLVSLGSVAYVPLAVFYHGPPVTRLSQFEGERLAIGAEGSGTRELALTLLKANGIEPGGKTQLLPLSGDDAAHALVAGKIDVAFLAGDSAQPPVMGRLMRMPGVRFFDFVQADAYARRFPYLTAITIPMGAFDFGRNLPAAPLHFIAPTAELVARDSLHPALSDLLVEAAREVHGRSTLLQRAGEFPAPRAQDFPISDDAARYYKSGKSFLYRLLPFWLASLADRLLVVLVPIIVVLIPGLRLVPGLYAWRVKSRIYRWYGSLIALERAAQADVSPSERRSLMRELDKIEESVNGMKMPLAYAGQFYVLREHIGFVRERLLAVREKLEATRDEVDGNDVARSNAEAATQEPQELQEPQEPQALKPHTGAPDAESPR
;
A
#
# COMPACT_ATOMS: atom_id res chain seq x y z
N MET A 1 -30.54 71.99 -44.67
CA MET A 1 -29.46 70.98 -44.76
C MET A 1 -28.64 71.02 -43.48
N LYS A 2 -28.42 69.84 -42.89
CA LYS A 2 -27.47 69.45 -41.82
C LYS A 2 -27.43 70.24 -40.50
N SER A 3 -28.06 69.64 -39.48
CA SER A 3 -27.76 69.88 -38.06
C SER A 3 -26.54 69.04 -37.61
N PRO A 4 -25.66 69.58 -36.75
CA PRO A 4 -24.54 68.86 -36.16
C PRO A 4 -24.96 68.29 -34.80
N SER A 5 -24.89 66.97 -34.61
CA SER A 5 -24.56 66.40 -33.30
C SER A 5 -24.14 64.94 -33.45
N GLY A 6 -22.83 64.71 -33.38
CA GLY A 6 -22.29 63.38 -33.13
C GLY A 6 -22.51 63.00 -31.66
N ARG A 7 -23.74 62.65 -31.29
CA ARG A 7 -23.98 61.93 -30.03
C ARG A 7 -23.84 60.43 -30.31
N LYS A 8 -22.72 59.84 -29.87
CA LYS A 8 -22.61 58.38 -29.76
C LYS A 8 -23.74 57.87 -28.84
N PRO A 9 -24.44 56.77 -29.18
CA PRO A 9 -25.49 56.23 -28.32
C PRO A 9 -24.89 55.74 -26.99
N PRO A 10 -25.65 55.76 -25.87
CA PRO A 10 -25.17 55.28 -24.59
C PRO A 10 -24.81 53.78 -24.68
N PRO A 11 -23.76 53.32 -23.99
CA PRO A 11 -23.37 51.91 -24.02
C PRO A 11 -24.51 51.06 -23.46
N ARG A 12 -24.97 50.07 -24.24
CA ARG A 12 -26.03 49.16 -23.83
C ARG A 12 -25.54 48.30 -22.66
N LEU A 13 -26.30 48.33 -21.58
CA LEU A 13 -26.10 47.51 -20.38
C LEU A 13 -26.35 46.03 -20.72
N VAL A 14 -25.28 45.22 -20.82
CA VAL A 14 -25.40 43.76 -21.02
C VAL A 14 -24.53 43.01 -20.00
N ALA A 15 -24.76 43.25 -18.71
CA ALA A 15 -24.19 42.38 -17.67
C ALA A 15 -24.95 41.03 -17.68
N ARG A 16 -24.26 39.95 -18.05
CA ARG A 16 -24.81 38.58 -17.96
C ARG A 16 -24.49 37.99 -16.60
N PHE A 17 -25.42 38.13 -15.66
CA PHE A 17 -25.36 37.43 -14.38
C PHE A 17 -25.68 35.96 -14.58
N VAL A 18 -24.79 35.08 -14.12
CA VAL A 18 -24.96 33.62 -14.22
C VAL A 18 -24.91 33.06 -12.81
N ALA A 19 -25.80 32.14 -12.47
CA ALA A 19 -25.83 31.54 -11.14
C ALA A 19 -24.48 30.88 -10.75
N ILE A 20 -23.81 30.21 -11.69
CA ILE A 20 -22.54 29.50 -11.46
C ILE A 20 -21.64 29.60 -12.72
N SER A 21 -20.37 29.97 -12.53
CA SER A 21 -19.34 29.92 -13.58
C SER A 21 -18.65 28.56 -13.61
N TRP A 22 -19.05 27.69 -14.55
CA TRP A 22 -18.52 26.33 -14.70
C TRP A 22 -17.00 26.26 -14.92
N ARG A 23 -16.41 27.25 -15.59
CA ARG A 23 -14.95 27.34 -15.78
C ARG A 23 -14.22 27.60 -14.48
N ASP A 24 -14.79 28.43 -13.60
CA ASP A 24 -14.18 28.74 -12.30
C ASP A 24 -14.37 27.60 -11.31
N LEU A 25 -15.47 26.85 -11.45
CA LEU A 25 -15.68 25.61 -10.73
C LEU A 25 -14.64 24.55 -11.15
N ALA A 26 -14.47 24.29 -12.45
CA ALA A 26 -13.53 23.28 -12.94
C ALA A 26 -12.06 23.55 -12.53
N VAL A 27 -11.62 24.82 -12.62
CA VAL A 27 -10.25 25.20 -12.23
C VAL A 27 -10.04 25.15 -10.71
N SER A 28 -11.10 25.32 -9.91
CA SER A 28 -11.02 25.18 -8.45
C SER A 28 -11.02 23.71 -8.00
N PHE A 29 -11.71 22.84 -8.75
CA PHE A 29 -11.73 21.40 -8.50
C PHE A 29 -10.47 20.67 -9.00
N GLY A 30 -9.79 21.18 -10.03
CA GLY A 30 -8.61 20.55 -10.64
C GLY A 30 -7.48 20.21 -9.66
N PRO A 31 -6.99 21.16 -8.84
CA PRO A 31 -5.94 20.88 -7.84
C PRO A 31 -6.38 19.88 -6.77
N ILE A 32 -7.65 19.95 -6.34
CA ILE A 32 -8.22 19.01 -5.35
C ILE A 32 -8.24 17.61 -5.95
N LEU A 33 -8.67 17.48 -7.21
CA LEU A 33 -8.68 16.20 -7.92
C LEU A 33 -7.26 15.62 -8.05
N LEU A 34 -6.27 16.45 -8.37
CA LEU A 34 -4.88 16.02 -8.50
C LEU A 34 -4.30 15.53 -7.16
N VAL A 35 -4.56 16.25 -6.06
CA VAL A 35 -4.17 15.83 -4.71
C VAL A 35 -4.91 14.56 -4.28
N SER A 36 -6.19 14.43 -4.61
CA SER A 36 -6.97 13.19 -4.36
C SER A 36 -6.34 12.01 -5.09
N VAL A 37 -5.99 12.15 -6.37
CA VAL A 37 -5.35 11.09 -7.15
C VAL A 37 -4.00 10.71 -6.54
N ALA A 38 -3.19 11.69 -6.13
CA ALA A 38 -1.90 11.43 -5.49
C ALA A 38 -2.04 10.72 -4.12
N ALA A 39 -3.04 11.10 -3.32
CA ALA A 39 -3.31 10.46 -2.03
C ALA A 39 -3.87 9.03 -2.19
N ILE A 40 -4.78 8.81 -3.16
CA ILE A 40 -5.27 7.48 -3.51
C ILE A 40 -4.11 6.60 -3.98
N TRP A 41 -3.24 7.13 -4.85
CA TRP A 41 -2.06 6.42 -5.31
C TRP A 41 -1.13 6.03 -4.16
N LEU A 42 -0.88 6.96 -3.24
CA LEU A 42 -0.04 6.72 -2.06
C LEU A 42 -0.68 5.69 -1.12
N ALA A 43 -1.98 5.76 -0.88
CA ALA A 43 -2.68 4.83 -0.01
C ALA A 43 -2.77 3.42 -0.60
N VAL A 44 -3.03 3.28 -1.90
CA VAL A 44 -2.96 1.99 -2.61
C VAL A 44 -1.55 1.39 -2.53
N ARG A 45 -0.51 2.23 -2.49
CA ARG A 45 0.87 1.77 -2.32
C ARG A 45 1.21 1.36 -0.89
N LEU A 46 0.57 1.95 0.12
CA LEU A 46 0.88 1.74 1.54
C LEU A 46 0.01 0.67 2.21
N ILE A 47 -1.22 0.42 1.73
CA ILE A 47 -2.11 -0.60 2.29
C ILE A 47 -1.86 -1.93 1.58
N GLN A 48 -1.77 -3.02 2.35
CA GLN A 48 -1.48 -4.35 1.81
C GLN A 48 -2.45 -4.72 0.67
N PRO A 49 -1.95 -5.29 -0.43
CA PRO A 49 -2.79 -5.69 -1.54
C PRO A 49 -3.85 -6.69 -1.05
N ALA A 50 -5.04 -6.64 -1.66
CA ALA A 50 -6.12 -7.55 -1.34
C ALA A 50 -5.61 -9.01 -1.32
N PRO A 51 -6.10 -9.86 -0.39
CA PRO A 51 -5.59 -11.21 -0.24
C PRO A 51 -5.68 -11.93 -1.59
N PRO A 52 -4.58 -12.59 -2.03
CA PRO A 52 -4.60 -13.33 -3.27
C PRO A 52 -5.63 -14.45 -3.17
N SER A 53 -6.31 -14.73 -4.29
CA SER A 53 -7.33 -15.77 -4.37
C SER A 53 -6.74 -17.15 -4.67
N THR A 54 -5.42 -17.25 -4.80
CA THR A 54 -4.70 -18.47 -5.18
C THR A 54 -3.52 -18.67 -4.23
N LEU A 55 -3.30 -19.92 -3.84
CA LEU A 55 -2.19 -20.36 -3.01
C LEU A 55 -1.62 -21.65 -3.58
N THR A 56 -0.31 -21.81 -3.51
CA THR A 56 0.38 -23.05 -3.89
C THR A 56 0.88 -23.78 -2.64
N MET A 57 0.47 -25.04 -2.49
CA MET A 57 0.90 -25.92 -1.39
C MET A 57 1.73 -27.09 -1.91
N SER A 58 2.98 -27.23 -1.42
CA SER A 58 3.76 -28.46 -1.64
C SER A 58 3.41 -29.50 -0.58
N ALA A 59 3.06 -30.71 -1.00
CA ALA A 59 2.50 -31.73 -0.10
C ALA A 59 3.37 -32.98 0.01
N GLY A 60 3.15 -33.97 -0.84
CA GLY A 60 3.84 -35.26 -0.85
C GLY A 60 3.44 -36.07 -2.07
N PRO A 61 3.85 -37.33 -2.18
CA PRO A 61 3.48 -38.20 -3.29
C PRO A 61 1.96 -38.37 -3.38
N LYS A 62 1.41 -38.58 -4.57
CA LYS A 62 -0.04 -38.79 -4.70
C LYS A 62 -0.55 -39.93 -3.83
N GLY A 63 -1.65 -39.66 -3.14
CA GLY A 63 -2.28 -40.61 -2.22
C GLY A 63 -1.62 -40.71 -0.85
N SER A 64 -0.53 -39.99 -0.61
CA SER A 64 0.13 -39.93 0.69
C SER A 64 -0.70 -39.21 1.77
N THR A 65 -0.25 -39.26 3.02
CA THR A 65 -0.94 -38.58 4.14
C THR A 65 -0.95 -37.07 3.94
N PHE A 66 0.20 -36.48 3.57
CA PHE A 66 0.28 -35.06 3.26
C PHE A 66 -0.52 -34.67 2.02
N TRP A 67 -0.48 -35.47 0.95
CA TRP A 67 -1.31 -35.24 -0.22
C TRP A 67 -2.81 -35.22 0.12
N ASN A 68 -3.28 -36.24 0.85
CA ASN A 68 -4.68 -36.34 1.23
C ASN A 68 -5.12 -35.22 2.19
N ALA A 69 -4.22 -34.76 3.07
CA ALA A 69 -4.45 -33.58 3.90
C ALA A 69 -4.57 -32.31 3.05
N ALA A 70 -3.62 -32.06 2.14
CA ALA A 70 -3.63 -30.90 1.24
C ALA A 70 -4.90 -30.85 0.37
N GLN A 71 -5.38 -32.00 -0.11
CA GLN A 71 -6.64 -32.07 -0.86
C GLN A 71 -7.85 -31.67 -0.01
N LYS A 72 -7.88 -32.00 1.29
CA LYS A 72 -8.93 -31.52 2.20
C LYS A 72 -8.83 -30.01 2.42
N TYR A 73 -7.61 -29.48 2.57
CA TYR A 73 -7.39 -28.03 2.66
C TYR A 73 -7.94 -27.34 1.42
N LYS A 74 -7.66 -27.87 0.22
CA LYS A 74 -8.19 -27.35 -1.04
C LYS A 74 -9.72 -27.25 -1.02
N THR A 75 -10.41 -28.30 -0.57
CA THR A 75 -11.88 -28.29 -0.45
C THR A 75 -12.39 -27.27 0.58
N ILE A 76 -11.69 -27.11 1.71
CA ILE A 76 -12.09 -26.18 2.79
C ILE A 76 -11.86 -24.72 2.36
N LEU A 77 -10.71 -24.41 1.77
CA LEU A 77 -10.35 -23.07 1.31
C LEU A 77 -11.27 -22.60 0.16
N ALA A 78 -11.72 -23.52 -0.70
CA ALA A 78 -12.67 -23.21 -1.77
C ALA A 78 -14.00 -22.63 -1.26
N ARG A 79 -14.41 -22.95 -0.01
CA ARG A 79 -15.61 -22.35 0.63
C ARG A 79 -15.50 -20.83 0.80
N ASN A 80 -14.28 -20.30 0.80
CA ASN A 80 -13.97 -18.88 0.90
C ASN A 80 -13.51 -18.27 -0.45
N ASN A 81 -13.76 -18.94 -1.58
CA ASN A 81 -13.28 -18.56 -2.91
C ASN A 81 -11.75 -18.44 -3.01
N ILE A 82 -11.03 -19.27 -2.26
CA ILE A 82 -9.57 -19.41 -2.35
C ILE A 82 -9.26 -20.72 -3.06
N THR A 83 -8.52 -20.63 -4.17
CA THR A 83 -8.01 -21.79 -4.92
C THR A 83 -6.68 -22.23 -4.31
N LEU A 84 -6.60 -23.50 -3.91
CA LEU A 84 -5.35 -24.12 -3.48
C LEU A 84 -4.82 -25.05 -4.58
N ASP A 85 -3.64 -24.75 -5.09
CA ASP A 85 -2.91 -25.58 -6.04
C ASP A 85 -1.95 -26.48 -5.28
N VAL A 86 -2.26 -27.78 -5.26
CA VAL A 86 -1.50 -28.79 -4.54
C VAL A 86 -0.47 -29.38 -5.49
N VAL A 87 0.80 -29.23 -5.13
CA VAL A 87 1.95 -29.70 -5.92
C VAL A 87 2.49 -30.98 -5.29
N GLU A 88 2.64 -32.01 -6.13
CA GLU A 88 3.25 -33.28 -5.76
C GLU A 88 4.74 -33.09 -5.41
N SER A 89 5.19 -33.76 -4.36
CA SER A 89 6.58 -33.73 -3.91
C SER A 89 7.06 -35.10 -3.44
N GLU A 90 8.36 -35.26 -3.30
CA GLU A 90 9.01 -36.46 -2.74
C GLU A 90 8.94 -36.50 -1.21
N GLY A 91 8.49 -35.41 -0.57
CA GLY A 91 8.28 -35.31 0.87
C GLY A 91 8.84 -34.02 1.47
N SER A 92 9.05 -34.04 2.80
CA SER A 92 9.36 -32.85 3.59
C SER A 92 10.66 -32.14 3.21
N ALA A 93 11.72 -32.83 2.75
CA ALA A 93 12.95 -32.15 2.38
C ALA A 93 12.77 -31.34 1.09
N GLN A 94 12.08 -31.90 0.09
CA GLN A 94 11.74 -31.17 -1.13
C GLN A 94 10.76 -30.03 -0.85
N ASN A 95 9.80 -30.22 0.06
CA ASN A 95 8.89 -29.16 0.50
C ASN A 95 9.65 -27.98 1.11
N LEU A 96 10.60 -28.26 2.00
CA LEU A 96 11.42 -27.23 2.63
C LEU A 96 12.30 -26.53 1.59
N ALA A 97 12.92 -27.26 0.65
CA ALA A 97 13.71 -26.69 -0.43
C ALA A 97 12.88 -25.73 -1.30
N ARG A 98 11.65 -26.13 -1.69
CA ARG A 98 10.73 -25.28 -2.47
C ARG A 98 10.24 -24.06 -1.69
N LEU A 99 10.00 -24.18 -0.39
CA LEU A 99 9.69 -23.03 0.47
C LEU A 99 10.87 -22.09 0.63
N SER A 100 12.10 -22.61 0.63
CA SER A 100 13.31 -21.80 0.77
C SER A 100 13.67 -21.07 -0.52
N ASP A 101 13.30 -21.61 -1.69
CA ASP A 101 13.56 -21.02 -3.00
C ASP A 101 12.43 -20.06 -3.42
N PRO A 102 12.66 -18.74 -3.51
CA PRO A 102 11.64 -17.78 -3.97
C PRO A 102 11.14 -18.05 -5.40
N ALA A 103 11.93 -18.72 -6.25
CA ALA A 103 11.57 -19.03 -7.63
C ALA A 103 10.64 -20.24 -7.76
N ALA A 104 10.49 -21.06 -6.72
CA ALA A 104 9.67 -22.27 -6.77
C ALA A 104 8.15 -22.00 -6.69
N HIS A 105 7.73 -20.76 -6.42
CA HIS A 105 6.32 -20.33 -6.34
C HIS A 105 5.44 -21.20 -5.41
N VAL A 106 6.00 -21.66 -4.29
CA VAL A 106 5.30 -22.36 -3.21
C VAL A 106 5.12 -21.43 -2.01
N ASP A 107 3.89 -21.31 -1.51
CA ASP A 107 3.53 -20.40 -0.40
C ASP A 107 3.52 -21.12 0.95
N VAL A 108 3.11 -22.39 0.95
CA VAL A 108 2.91 -23.21 2.15
C VAL A 108 3.28 -24.66 1.89
N ALA A 109 3.76 -25.39 2.89
CA ALA A 109 4.00 -26.82 2.78
C ALA A 109 3.91 -27.54 4.13
N PHE A 110 3.73 -28.85 4.07
CA PHE A 110 3.93 -29.72 5.24
C PHE A 110 5.41 -30.06 5.38
N VAL A 111 6.00 -29.73 6.52
CA VAL A 111 7.42 -30.00 6.82
C VAL A 111 7.47 -30.80 8.11
N GLN A 112 8.21 -31.90 8.12
CA GLN A 112 8.48 -32.66 9.34
C GLN A 112 9.60 -31.97 10.13
N ASP A 113 9.47 -31.93 11.44
CA ASP A 113 10.50 -31.37 12.32
C ASP A 113 11.75 -32.25 12.36
N GLY A 114 12.88 -31.64 12.71
CA GLY A 114 14.18 -32.28 12.77
C GLY A 114 14.87 -32.42 11.40
N LEU A 115 14.33 -31.81 10.35
CA LEU A 115 14.98 -31.76 9.02
C LEU A 115 15.94 -30.57 8.88
N ALA A 116 15.64 -29.46 9.53
CA ALA A 116 16.42 -28.23 9.37
C ALA A 116 17.53 -28.16 10.43
N ASN A 117 18.78 -28.43 10.05
CA ASN A 117 19.94 -28.13 10.91
C ASN A 117 20.04 -26.62 11.22
N LYS A 118 19.63 -25.79 10.24
CA LYS A 118 19.44 -24.35 10.37
C LYS A 118 18.17 -23.97 9.62
N VAL A 119 17.26 -23.29 10.29
CA VAL A 119 16.00 -22.84 9.71
C VAL A 119 16.29 -21.72 8.70
N PRO A 120 15.82 -21.85 7.45
CA PRO A 120 15.94 -20.80 6.45
C PRO A 120 15.24 -19.51 6.91
N GLU A 121 15.84 -18.36 6.63
CA GLU A 121 15.21 -17.06 6.88
C GLU A 121 13.96 -16.89 6.02
N GLY A 122 12.97 -16.14 6.51
CA GLY A 122 11.73 -15.87 5.80
C GLY A 122 10.68 -16.99 5.85
N LEU A 123 10.86 -18.00 6.71
CA LEU A 123 9.88 -19.07 6.94
C LEU A 123 9.33 -19.01 8.36
N VAL A 124 8.02 -19.27 8.47
CA VAL A 124 7.27 -19.26 9.72
C VAL A 124 6.35 -20.47 9.82
N SER A 125 6.12 -20.95 11.04
CA SER A 125 5.15 -21.99 11.33
C SER A 125 3.75 -21.40 11.49
N LEU A 126 2.74 -22.05 10.92
CA LEU A 126 1.33 -21.84 11.24
C LEU A 126 0.88 -22.79 12.37
N GLY A 127 1.77 -23.66 12.83
CA GLY A 127 1.58 -24.61 13.92
C GLY A 127 1.79 -26.06 13.49
N SER A 128 2.09 -26.90 14.47
CA SER A 128 2.15 -28.36 14.29
C SER A 128 0.75 -28.90 14.03
N VAL A 129 0.63 -29.88 13.13
CA VAL A 129 -0.66 -30.42 12.66
C VAL A 129 -0.85 -31.92 12.93
N ALA A 130 0.23 -32.69 13.14
CA ALA A 130 0.13 -34.12 13.42
C ALA A 130 1.43 -34.69 13.98
N TYR A 131 1.34 -35.82 14.68
CA TYR A 131 2.50 -36.68 14.91
C TYR A 131 2.79 -37.56 13.69
N VAL A 132 4.07 -37.78 13.41
CA VAL A 132 4.55 -38.62 12.31
C VAL A 132 5.39 -39.76 12.90
N PRO A 133 4.78 -40.78 13.51
CA PRO A 133 5.52 -41.83 14.20
C PRO A 133 6.40 -42.64 13.24
N LEU A 134 7.61 -42.95 13.69
CA LEU A 134 8.51 -43.86 13.00
C LEU A 134 8.17 -45.30 13.38
N ALA A 135 7.66 -46.05 12.41
CA ALA A 135 7.46 -47.48 12.50
C ALA A 135 8.67 -48.22 11.92
N VAL A 136 9.25 -49.13 12.68
CA VAL A 136 10.34 -49.99 12.20
C VAL A 136 9.88 -51.43 12.27
N PHE A 137 9.90 -52.11 11.13
CA PHE A 137 9.58 -53.52 11.01
C PHE A 137 10.81 -54.31 10.63
N TYR A 138 10.96 -55.53 11.15
CA TYR A 138 12.11 -56.36 10.85
C TYR A 138 11.77 -57.85 10.89
N HIS A 139 12.63 -58.66 10.25
CA HIS A 139 12.63 -60.11 10.39
C HIS A 139 13.65 -60.55 11.44
N GLY A 140 13.31 -61.58 12.23
CA GLY A 140 14.26 -62.23 13.14
C GLY A 140 13.86 -62.26 14.62
N PRO A 141 14.84 -62.52 15.52
CA PRO A 141 14.61 -62.56 16.96
C PRO A 141 14.34 -61.16 17.52
N PRO A 142 13.68 -61.02 18.69
CA PRO A 142 13.40 -59.70 19.27
C PRO A 142 14.64 -58.83 19.45
N VAL A 143 14.57 -57.60 18.95
CA VAL A 143 15.61 -56.57 19.03
C VAL A 143 15.10 -55.39 19.88
N THR A 144 15.99 -54.79 20.68
CA THR A 144 15.64 -53.67 21.58
C THR A 144 16.43 -52.39 21.31
N ARG A 145 17.51 -52.46 20.53
CA ARG A 145 18.34 -51.30 20.15
C ARG A 145 18.57 -51.27 18.65
N LEU A 146 18.51 -50.07 18.05
CA LEU A 146 18.76 -49.88 16.62
C LEU A 146 20.17 -50.31 16.22
N SER A 147 21.16 -50.19 17.11
CA SER A 147 22.55 -50.63 16.86
C SER A 147 22.66 -52.13 16.56
N GLN A 148 21.68 -52.95 16.94
CA GLN A 148 21.69 -54.39 16.67
C GLN A 148 21.36 -54.72 15.21
N PHE A 149 20.95 -53.74 14.40
CA PHE A 149 20.78 -53.89 12.95
C PHE A 149 22.08 -53.62 12.17
N GLU A 150 23.24 -53.55 12.84
CA GLU A 150 24.53 -53.42 12.17
C GLU A 150 24.79 -54.63 11.25
N GLY A 151 25.15 -54.36 9.98
CA GLY A 151 25.41 -55.39 8.97
C GLY A 151 24.17 -55.89 8.21
N GLU A 152 22.97 -55.48 8.62
CA GLU A 152 21.71 -55.86 7.96
C GLU A 152 21.41 -55.00 6.71
N ARG A 153 20.38 -55.38 5.94
CA ARG A 153 19.85 -54.59 4.82
C ARG A 153 18.63 -53.79 5.27
N LEU A 154 18.77 -52.46 5.33
CA LEU A 154 17.77 -51.55 5.88
C LEU A 154 17.15 -50.74 4.73
N ALA A 155 15.83 -50.83 4.56
CA ALA A 155 15.08 -49.83 3.81
C ALA A 155 14.85 -48.60 4.69
N ILE A 156 15.43 -47.48 4.30
CA ILE A 156 15.40 -46.24 5.11
C ILE A 156 14.50 -45.15 4.51
N GLY A 157 13.71 -45.45 3.49
CA GLY A 157 12.89 -44.46 2.79
C GLY A 157 13.57 -43.89 1.54
N ALA A 158 12.73 -43.32 0.68
CA ALA A 158 13.16 -42.69 -0.58
C ALA A 158 14.07 -41.49 -0.32
N GLU A 159 14.90 -41.15 -1.30
CA GLU A 159 15.71 -39.94 -1.26
C GLU A 159 14.82 -38.70 -1.10
N GLY A 160 15.27 -37.72 -0.31
CA GLY A 160 14.50 -36.50 0.00
C GLY A 160 13.28 -36.68 0.93
N SER A 161 12.98 -37.91 1.39
CA SER A 161 11.87 -38.15 2.31
C SER A 161 12.22 -37.85 3.77
N GLY A 162 11.25 -37.36 4.55
CA GLY A 162 11.42 -37.12 5.99
C GLY A 162 11.72 -38.40 6.79
N THR A 163 11.25 -39.56 6.30
CA THR A 163 11.59 -40.88 6.86
C THR A 163 13.08 -41.16 6.76
N ARG A 164 13.71 -40.85 5.61
CA ARG A 164 15.13 -41.07 5.37
C ARG A 164 16.01 -40.21 6.24
N GLU A 165 15.71 -38.92 6.32
CA GLU A 165 16.47 -37.99 7.17
C GLU A 165 16.41 -38.40 8.66
N LEU A 166 15.22 -38.80 9.13
CA LEU A 166 15.05 -39.29 10.48
C LEU A 166 15.80 -40.61 10.70
N ALA A 167 15.67 -41.58 9.79
CA ALA A 167 16.36 -42.86 9.88
C ALA A 167 17.88 -42.70 9.92
N LEU A 168 18.46 -41.88 9.04
CA LEU A 168 19.89 -41.59 9.02
C LEU A 168 20.38 -40.95 10.33
N THR A 169 19.62 -39.99 10.86
CA THR A 169 19.96 -39.32 12.14
C THR A 169 19.98 -40.32 13.30
N LEU A 170 18.97 -41.19 13.38
CA LEU A 170 18.87 -42.19 14.44
C LEU A 170 19.92 -43.29 14.31
N LEU A 171 20.15 -43.80 13.09
CA LEU A 171 21.17 -44.81 12.81
C LEU A 171 22.56 -44.29 13.14
N LYS A 172 22.88 -43.05 12.75
CA LYS A 172 24.14 -42.39 13.10
C LYS A 172 24.33 -42.29 14.62
N ALA A 173 23.28 -41.94 15.37
CA ALA A 173 23.33 -41.92 16.83
C ALA A 173 23.58 -43.30 17.48
N ASN A 174 23.40 -44.38 16.72
CA ASN A 174 23.67 -45.77 17.09
C ASN A 174 24.93 -46.35 16.44
N GLY A 175 25.76 -45.52 15.78
CA GLY A 175 27.01 -45.94 15.15
C GLY A 175 26.86 -46.58 13.76
N ILE A 176 25.69 -46.49 13.14
CA ILE A 176 25.44 -46.99 11.78
C ILE A 176 25.41 -45.80 10.82
N GLU A 177 26.41 -45.72 9.93
CA GLU A 177 26.54 -44.64 8.95
C GLU A 177 26.62 -45.19 7.50
N PRO A 178 26.25 -44.38 6.49
CA PRO A 178 26.45 -44.73 5.09
C PRO A 178 27.90 -45.12 4.76
N GLY A 179 28.08 -46.14 3.92
CA GLY A 179 29.41 -46.65 3.55
C GLY A 179 30.02 -47.64 4.54
N GLY A 180 29.33 -47.94 5.65
CA GLY A 180 29.69 -49.01 6.58
C GLY A 180 29.28 -50.41 6.12
N LYS A 181 29.23 -51.35 7.09
CA LYS A 181 28.82 -52.75 6.84
C LYS A 181 27.33 -52.91 6.53
N THR A 182 26.51 -52.01 7.06
CA THR A 182 25.05 -52.02 6.92
C THR A 182 24.66 -51.45 5.55
N GLN A 183 23.80 -52.16 4.82
CA GLN A 183 23.30 -51.67 3.53
C GLN A 183 22.08 -50.78 3.73
N LEU A 184 22.17 -49.52 3.29
CA LEU A 184 21.09 -48.54 3.42
C LEU A 184 20.41 -48.33 2.06
N LEU A 185 19.19 -48.82 1.91
CA LEU A 185 18.47 -48.90 0.64
C LEU A 185 17.38 -47.81 0.55
N PRO A 186 17.21 -47.15 -0.62
CA PRO A 186 16.22 -46.09 -0.83
C PRO A 186 14.81 -46.64 -1.12
N LEU A 187 14.38 -47.66 -0.38
CA LEU A 187 13.04 -48.25 -0.53
C LEU A 187 12.07 -47.60 0.47
N SER A 188 10.81 -47.39 0.04
CA SER A 188 9.77 -46.73 0.82
C SER A 188 8.42 -47.45 0.69
N GLY A 189 7.50 -47.21 1.62
CA GLY A 189 6.09 -47.60 1.50
C GLY A 189 5.87 -49.07 1.16
N ASP A 190 5.06 -49.33 0.14
CA ASP A 190 4.77 -50.69 -0.34
C ASP A 190 6.02 -51.42 -0.87
N ASP A 191 6.95 -50.74 -1.53
CA ASP A 191 8.17 -51.37 -2.06
C ASP A 191 9.05 -51.90 -0.93
N ALA A 192 9.21 -51.11 0.14
CA ALA A 192 9.90 -51.55 1.35
C ALA A 192 9.16 -52.71 2.03
N ALA A 193 7.83 -52.64 2.11
CA ALA A 193 7.04 -53.71 2.70
C ALA A 193 7.13 -55.02 1.90
N HIS A 194 7.05 -54.97 0.56
CA HIS A 194 7.22 -56.14 -0.31
C HIS A 194 8.63 -56.71 -0.23
N ALA A 195 9.65 -55.86 -0.22
CA ALA A 195 11.03 -56.29 -0.08
C ALA A 195 11.27 -56.98 1.27
N LEU A 196 10.66 -56.47 2.35
CA LEU A 196 10.76 -57.07 3.68
C LEU A 196 10.11 -58.45 3.70
N VAL A 197 8.86 -58.54 3.23
CA VAL A 197 8.11 -59.81 3.15
C VAL A 197 8.82 -60.84 2.26
N ALA A 198 9.49 -60.39 1.20
CA ALA A 198 10.25 -61.25 0.30
C ALA A 198 11.65 -61.62 0.82
N GLY A 199 12.06 -61.14 2.00
CA GLY A 199 13.41 -61.37 2.55
C GLY A 199 14.54 -60.72 1.74
N LYS A 200 14.22 -59.72 0.90
CA LYS A 200 15.20 -58.94 0.14
C LYS A 200 15.86 -57.85 0.98
N ILE A 201 15.20 -57.46 2.07
CA ILE A 201 15.72 -56.60 3.13
C ILE A 201 15.36 -57.22 4.48
N ASP A 202 16.06 -56.80 5.52
CA ASP A 202 15.92 -57.35 6.87
C ASP A 202 15.12 -56.39 7.78
N VAL A 203 15.17 -55.08 7.48
CA VAL A 203 14.53 -54.03 8.27
C VAL A 203 13.91 -52.96 7.34
N ALA A 204 12.73 -52.45 7.69
CA ALA A 204 12.07 -51.34 7.00
C ALA A 204 11.69 -50.23 7.98
N PHE A 205 12.18 -49.02 7.70
CA PHE A 205 11.81 -47.78 8.38
C PHE A 205 10.70 -47.08 7.59
N LEU A 206 9.57 -46.85 8.24
CA LEU A 206 8.36 -46.29 7.63
C LEU A 206 7.82 -45.17 8.54
N ALA A 207 7.58 -43.99 8.00
CA ALA A 207 6.96 -42.87 8.70
C ALA A 207 6.11 -42.02 7.76
N GLY A 208 5.09 -41.35 8.30
CA GLY A 208 4.24 -40.43 7.55
C GLY A 208 3.68 -41.03 6.26
N ASP A 209 4.11 -40.51 5.13
CA ASP A 209 3.66 -40.90 3.79
C ASP A 209 4.01 -42.35 3.41
N SER A 210 5.06 -42.92 4.02
CA SER A 210 5.47 -44.32 3.82
C SER A 210 4.81 -45.29 4.81
N ALA A 211 4.16 -44.80 5.87
CA ALA A 211 3.55 -45.60 6.92
C ALA A 211 2.01 -45.66 6.81
N GLN A 212 1.49 -45.86 5.60
CA GLN A 212 0.04 -45.85 5.38
C GLN A 212 -0.66 -47.01 6.13
N PRO A 213 -1.90 -46.81 6.65
CA PRO A 213 -2.60 -47.84 7.41
C PRO A 213 -2.69 -49.22 6.73
N PRO A 214 -2.94 -49.34 5.41
CA PRO A 214 -2.94 -50.64 4.72
C PRO A 214 -1.58 -51.34 4.75
N VAL A 215 -0.48 -50.59 4.60
CA VAL A 215 0.89 -51.10 4.66
C VAL A 215 1.22 -51.59 6.07
N MET A 216 0.94 -50.76 7.08
CA MET A 216 1.14 -51.11 8.49
C MET A 216 0.34 -52.35 8.88
N GLY A 217 -0.94 -52.39 8.51
CA GLY A 217 -1.82 -53.52 8.81
C GLY A 217 -1.42 -54.81 8.10
N ARG A 218 -0.75 -54.75 6.94
CA ARG A 218 -0.19 -55.93 6.26
C ARG A 218 1.03 -56.45 7.02
N LEU A 219 1.98 -55.57 7.35
CA LEU A 219 3.21 -55.95 8.06
C LEU A 219 2.95 -56.49 9.47
N MET A 220 2.02 -55.88 10.21
CA MET A 220 1.64 -56.32 11.57
C MET A 220 1.02 -57.72 11.62
N ARG A 221 0.46 -58.21 10.50
CA ARG A 221 -0.15 -59.54 10.41
C ARG A 221 0.76 -60.58 9.76
N MET A 222 1.93 -60.17 9.25
CA MET A 222 2.83 -61.06 8.53
C MET A 222 3.60 -61.96 9.51
N PRO A 223 3.51 -63.30 9.39
CA PRO A 223 4.30 -64.19 10.22
C PRO A 223 5.80 -63.92 10.07
N GLY A 224 6.53 -63.89 11.19
CA GLY A 224 7.98 -63.68 11.21
C GLY A 224 8.42 -62.23 11.06
N VAL A 225 7.51 -61.30 10.72
CA VAL A 225 7.76 -59.84 10.79
C VAL A 225 7.39 -59.36 12.18
N ARG A 226 8.27 -58.56 12.78
CA ARG A 226 8.08 -57.95 14.09
C ARG A 226 8.07 -56.44 13.97
N PHE A 227 7.32 -55.81 14.85
CA PHE A 227 7.43 -54.38 15.10
C PHE A 227 8.55 -54.13 16.12
N PHE A 228 9.38 -53.12 15.88
CA PHE A 228 10.43 -52.68 16.79
C PHE A 228 9.85 -51.75 17.85
N ASP A 229 9.89 -52.22 19.10
CA ASP A 229 9.48 -51.44 20.26
C ASP A 229 10.61 -50.50 20.68
N PHE A 230 10.37 -49.19 20.64
CA PHE A 230 11.36 -48.19 21.06
C PHE A 230 11.43 -48.11 22.58
N VAL A 231 12.02 -49.11 23.23
CA VAL A 231 12.22 -49.12 24.69
C VAL A 231 13.07 -47.94 25.21
N GLN A 232 13.81 -47.28 24.31
CA GLN A 232 14.59 -46.07 24.58
C GLN A 232 13.89 -44.78 24.11
N ALA A 233 12.57 -44.79 23.86
CA ALA A 233 11.83 -43.65 23.29
C ALA A 233 12.05 -42.34 24.07
N ASP A 234 11.97 -42.38 25.40
CA ASP A 234 12.22 -41.21 26.26
C ASP A 234 13.66 -40.68 26.14
N ALA A 235 14.64 -41.56 25.96
CA ALA A 235 16.03 -41.16 25.79
C ALA A 235 16.24 -40.45 24.44
N TYR A 236 15.59 -40.94 23.37
CA TYR A 236 15.58 -40.26 22.08
C TYR A 236 14.89 -38.90 22.16
N ALA A 237 13.71 -38.81 22.78
CA ALA A 237 12.97 -37.55 22.93
C ALA A 237 13.75 -36.49 23.73
N ARG A 238 14.57 -36.91 24.71
CA ARG A 238 15.44 -35.98 25.46
C ARG A 238 16.67 -35.54 24.68
N ARG A 239 17.19 -36.39 23.80
CA ARG A 239 18.38 -36.09 22.97
C ARG A 239 18.03 -35.29 21.73
N PHE A 240 16.85 -35.52 21.17
CA PHE A 240 16.34 -34.89 19.96
C PHE A 240 15.03 -34.17 20.31
N PRO A 241 15.06 -32.86 20.62
CA PRO A 241 13.91 -32.12 21.16
C PRO A 241 12.66 -32.09 20.26
N TYR A 242 12.84 -32.31 18.96
CA TYR A 242 11.76 -32.43 17.99
C TYR A 242 11.03 -33.78 18.04
N LEU A 243 11.57 -34.78 18.76
CA LEU A 243 10.94 -36.09 18.92
C LEU A 243 10.07 -36.15 20.17
N THR A 244 8.88 -36.71 20.02
CA THR A 244 7.98 -37.05 21.12
C THR A 244 7.93 -38.57 21.29
N ALA A 245 8.03 -39.04 22.53
CA ALA A 245 7.76 -40.44 22.87
C ALA A 245 6.25 -40.67 22.91
N ILE A 246 5.76 -41.66 22.16
CA ILE A 246 4.33 -42.01 22.09
C ILE A 246 4.16 -43.47 22.50
N THR A 247 3.18 -43.74 23.36
CA THR A 247 2.80 -45.11 23.74
C THR A 247 1.43 -45.44 23.18
N ILE A 248 1.36 -46.51 22.38
CA ILE A 248 0.09 -47.11 21.99
C ILE A 248 -0.26 -48.18 23.03
N PRO A 249 -1.42 -48.06 23.70
CA PRO A 249 -1.80 -49.01 24.74
C PRO A 249 -2.12 -50.39 24.14
N MET A 250 -2.00 -51.40 25.00
CA MET A 250 -2.42 -52.77 24.68
C MET A 250 -3.88 -52.79 24.20
N GLY A 251 -4.16 -53.58 23.16
CA GLY A 251 -5.51 -53.72 22.59
C GLY A 251 -6.00 -52.56 21.71
N ALA A 252 -5.21 -51.50 21.51
CA ALA A 252 -5.62 -50.30 20.77
C ALA A 252 -6.00 -50.52 19.29
N PHE A 253 -5.50 -51.59 18.65
CA PHE A 253 -5.82 -51.92 17.26
C PHE A 253 -7.01 -52.87 17.13
N ASP A 254 -7.14 -53.81 18.05
CA ASP A 254 -8.25 -54.77 18.12
C ASP A 254 -8.41 -55.26 19.56
N PHE A 255 -9.50 -54.87 20.22
CA PHE A 255 -9.78 -55.26 21.60
C PHE A 255 -10.08 -56.76 21.74
N GLY A 256 -10.76 -57.37 20.76
CA GLY A 256 -11.16 -58.78 20.83
C GLY A 256 -9.98 -59.73 20.68
N ARG A 257 -9.00 -59.34 19.86
CA ARG A 257 -7.72 -60.07 19.70
C ARG A 257 -6.61 -59.57 20.60
N ASN A 258 -6.87 -58.52 21.39
CA ASN A 258 -5.89 -57.81 22.21
C ASN A 258 -4.63 -57.41 21.42
N LEU A 259 -4.80 -56.71 20.29
CA LEU A 259 -3.71 -56.23 19.46
C LEU A 259 -3.50 -54.72 19.66
N PRO A 260 -2.28 -54.22 19.91
CA PRO A 260 -1.09 -55.02 20.21
C PRO A 260 -1.20 -55.73 21.56
N ALA A 261 -0.55 -56.88 21.71
CA ALA A 261 -0.62 -57.73 22.92
C ALA A 261 0.11 -57.15 24.14
N ALA A 262 0.94 -56.14 23.92
CA ALA A 262 1.59 -55.32 24.93
C ALA A 262 1.61 -53.87 24.43
N PRO A 263 1.82 -52.88 25.31
CA PRO A 263 2.03 -51.49 24.89
C PRO A 263 3.20 -51.39 23.91
N LEU A 264 3.04 -50.58 22.86
CA LEU A 264 4.08 -50.30 21.88
C LEU A 264 4.58 -48.87 22.04
N HIS A 265 5.90 -48.70 22.09
CA HIS A 265 6.56 -47.40 22.21
C HIS A 265 7.09 -46.96 20.84
N PHE A 266 6.83 -45.69 20.53
CA PHE A 266 7.22 -45.03 19.30
C PHE A 266 8.00 -43.76 19.63
N ILE A 267 8.79 -43.33 18.66
CA ILE A 267 9.26 -41.96 18.57
C ILE A 267 8.59 -41.31 17.36
N ALA A 268 8.17 -40.07 17.52
CA ALA A 268 7.47 -39.33 16.47
C ALA A 268 7.97 -37.89 16.45
N PRO A 269 8.54 -37.40 15.33
CA PRO A 269 8.53 -35.98 15.05
C PRO A 269 7.09 -35.48 14.86
N THR A 270 6.95 -34.16 14.91
CA THR A 270 5.73 -33.47 14.49
C THR A 270 5.83 -33.02 13.04
N ALA A 271 4.69 -32.95 12.36
CA ALA A 271 4.55 -32.24 11.10
C ALA A 271 4.06 -30.83 11.37
N GLU A 272 4.74 -29.84 10.82
CA GLU A 272 4.38 -28.43 10.85
C GLU A 272 3.81 -27.96 9.51
N LEU A 273 2.84 -27.04 9.59
CA LEU A 273 2.37 -26.30 8.44
C LEU A 273 3.23 -25.04 8.30
N VAL A 274 4.22 -25.08 7.42
CA VAL A 274 5.21 -24.00 7.25
C VAL A 274 4.80 -23.11 6.07
N ALA A 275 4.88 -21.81 6.26
CA ALA A 275 4.61 -20.81 5.23
C ALA A 275 5.75 -19.79 5.14
N ARG A 276 5.78 -19.01 4.05
CA ARG A 276 6.63 -17.82 3.98
C ARG A 276 6.12 -16.73 4.92
N ASP A 277 7.02 -15.94 5.48
CA ASP A 277 6.69 -14.78 6.33
C ASP A 277 5.90 -13.69 5.59
N SER A 278 6.02 -13.65 4.26
CA SER A 278 5.25 -12.79 3.37
C SER A 278 3.80 -13.25 3.13
N LEU A 279 3.36 -14.36 3.75
CA LEU A 279 1.99 -14.87 3.61
C LEU A 279 0.99 -13.84 4.15
N HIS A 280 -0.05 -13.53 3.37
CA HIS A 280 -1.06 -12.56 3.78
C HIS A 280 -1.81 -13.04 5.05
N PRO A 281 -2.01 -12.19 6.08
CA PRO A 281 -2.62 -12.56 7.36
C PRO A 281 -3.97 -13.29 7.26
N ALA A 282 -4.82 -12.83 6.33
CA ALA A 282 -6.12 -13.44 6.07
C ALA A 282 -6.04 -14.91 5.59
N LEU A 283 -4.98 -15.27 4.85
CA LEU A 283 -4.76 -16.65 4.39
C LEU A 283 -4.21 -17.51 5.52
N SER A 284 -3.37 -16.94 6.39
CA SER A 284 -2.89 -17.59 7.62
C SER A 284 -4.07 -18.05 8.49
N ASP A 285 -5.02 -17.14 8.78
CA ASP A 285 -6.23 -17.46 9.56
C ASP A 285 -7.05 -18.61 8.92
N LEU A 286 -7.19 -18.62 7.59
CA LEU A 286 -7.91 -19.67 6.84
C LEU A 286 -7.17 -21.02 6.85
N LEU A 287 -5.85 -21.01 6.74
CA LEU A 287 -5.03 -22.21 6.78
C LEU A 287 -5.05 -22.85 8.16
N VAL A 288 -4.96 -22.04 9.23
CA VAL A 288 -5.09 -22.54 10.61
C VAL A 288 -6.50 -23.09 10.87
N GLU A 289 -7.55 -22.46 10.33
CA GLU A 289 -8.91 -23.00 10.41
C GLU A 289 -9.05 -24.34 9.68
N ALA A 290 -8.52 -24.44 8.46
CA ALA A 290 -8.49 -25.70 7.72
C ALA A 290 -7.71 -26.77 8.49
N ALA A 291 -6.60 -26.39 9.12
CA ALA A 291 -5.83 -27.28 9.97
C ALA A 291 -6.65 -27.80 11.16
N ARG A 292 -7.45 -26.96 11.82
CA ARG A 292 -8.37 -27.38 12.89
C ARG A 292 -9.42 -28.37 12.40
N GLU A 293 -10.00 -28.15 11.22
CA GLU A 293 -11.02 -29.06 10.68
C GLU A 293 -10.43 -30.43 10.27
N VAL A 294 -9.24 -30.43 9.67
CA VAL A 294 -8.58 -31.65 9.18
C VAL A 294 -7.92 -32.45 10.31
N HIS A 295 -7.27 -31.77 11.25
CA HIS A 295 -6.40 -32.38 12.27
C HIS A 295 -6.95 -32.31 13.69
N GLY A 296 -8.06 -31.62 13.95
CA GLY A 296 -8.59 -31.43 15.31
C GLY A 296 -9.31 -32.63 15.94
N ARG A 297 -9.54 -33.71 15.18
CA ARG A 297 -10.23 -34.90 15.67
C ARG A 297 -9.28 -35.82 16.45
N SER A 298 -9.84 -36.61 17.36
CA SER A 298 -9.07 -37.65 18.06
C SER A 298 -8.68 -38.77 17.09
N THR A 299 -7.46 -39.28 17.23
CA THR A 299 -6.97 -40.46 16.53
C THR A 299 -6.31 -41.40 17.56
N LEU A 300 -5.74 -42.52 17.10
CA LEU A 300 -4.93 -43.40 17.97
C LEU A 300 -3.67 -42.70 18.51
N LEU A 301 -3.19 -41.65 17.84
CA LEU A 301 -1.93 -40.98 18.15
C LEU A 301 -2.12 -39.67 18.92
N GLN A 302 -3.33 -39.09 18.90
CA GLN A 302 -3.57 -37.75 19.41
C GLN A 302 -4.98 -37.60 20.01
N ARG A 303 -5.11 -36.70 20.98
CA ARG A 303 -6.41 -36.33 21.57
C ARG A 303 -7.16 -35.33 20.70
N ALA A 304 -8.48 -35.25 20.90
CA ALA A 304 -9.29 -34.22 20.25
C ALA A 304 -8.81 -32.81 20.69
N GLY A 305 -8.64 -31.91 19.73
CA GLY A 305 -8.15 -30.55 19.98
C GLY A 305 -6.66 -30.44 20.30
N GLU A 306 -5.88 -31.51 20.21
CA GLU A 306 -4.43 -31.47 20.41
C GLU A 306 -3.71 -30.76 19.26
N PHE A 307 -4.23 -30.88 18.04
CA PHE A 307 -3.72 -30.22 16.85
C PHE A 307 -4.83 -29.43 16.12
N PRO A 308 -4.47 -28.39 15.35
CA PRO A 308 -3.16 -27.80 15.26
C PRO A 308 -2.79 -27.04 16.55
N ALA A 309 -1.49 -26.91 16.82
CA ALA A 309 -0.98 -26.30 18.05
C ALA A 309 0.13 -25.27 17.75
N PRO A 310 0.24 -24.18 18.55
CA PRO A 310 1.30 -23.18 18.43
C PRO A 310 2.63 -23.67 19.01
N ARG A 311 3.05 -24.89 18.68
CA ARG A 311 4.38 -25.38 19.05
C ARG A 311 5.35 -24.91 17.98
N ALA A 312 6.40 -24.21 18.42
CA ALA A 312 7.53 -23.84 17.58
C ALA A 312 8.68 -24.76 17.94
N GLN A 313 9.02 -25.71 17.04
CA GLN A 313 10.18 -26.57 17.21
C GLN A 313 11.33 -26.01 16.36
N ASP A 314 11.24 -26.21 15.05
CA ASP A 314 12.25 -25.73 14.12
C ASP A 314 11.92 -24.28 13.71
N PHE A 315 10.68 -24.01 13.32
CA PHE A 315 10.29 -22.71 12.75
C PHE A 315 9.66 -21.79 13.80
N PRO A 316 9.95 -20.46 13.77
CA PRO A 316 9.25 -19.51 14.62
C PRO A 316 7.76 -19.48 14.25
N ILE A 317 6.89 -19.40 15.25
CA ILE A 317 5.45 -19.26 15.01
C ILE A 317 5.17 -17.90 14.34
N SER A 318 4.35 -17.89 13.29
CA SER A 318 3.86 -16.66 12.67
C SER A 318 3.09 -15.81 13.69
N ASP A 319 3.30 -14.49 13.68
CA ASP A 319 2.54 -13.55 14.52
C ASP A 319 1.02 -13.69 14.31
N ASP A 320 0.61 -13.96 13.07
CA ASP A 320 -0.79 -14.19 12.71
C ASP A 320 -1.34 -15.48 13.30
N ALA A 321 -0.58 -16.57 13.20
CA ALA A 321 -0.96 -17.83 13.81
C ALA A 321 -1.01 -17.70 15.34
N ALA A 322 0.00 -17.07 15.96
CA ALA A 322 0.05 -16.82 17.40
C ALA A 322 -1.16 -16.00 17.88
N ARG A 323 -1.55 -14.97 17.12
CA ARG A 323 -2.78 -14.19 17.34
C ARG A 323 -4.02 -15.07 17.24
N TYR A 324 -4.12 -15.91 16.21
CA TYR A 324 -5.24 -16.83 16.03
C TYR A 324 -5.39 -17.81 17.20
N TYR A 325 -4.30 -18.43 17.66
CA TYR A 325 -4.38 -19.38 18.78
C TYR A 325 -4.77 -18.71 20.11
N LYS A 326 -4.37 -17.44 20.34
CA LYS A 326 -4.73 -16.70 21.56
C LYS A 326 -6.17 -16.17 21.55
N SER A 327 -6.62 -15.63 20.41
CA SER A 327 -7.83 -14.79 20.34
C SER A 327 -8.87 -15.28 19.34
N GLY A 328 -8.56 -16.32 18.56
CA GLY A 328 -9.34 -16.78 17.42
C GLY A 328 -9.24 -15.82 16.22
N LYS A 329 -10.21 -15.92 15.30
CA LYS A 329 -10.33 -14.99 14.17
C LYS A 329 -10.40 -13.55 14.64
N SER A 330 -9.75 -12.64 13.89
CA SER A 330 -9.87 -11.18 14.11
C SER A 330 -11.34 -10.75 14.08
N PHE A 331 -11.67 -9.69 14.83
CA PHE A 331 -13.06 -9.21 15.03
C PHE A 331 -13.84 -9.05 13.71
N LEU A 332 -13.17 -8.54 12.67
CA LEU A 332 -13.76 -8.36 11.34
C LEU A 332 -14.16 -9.69 10.67
N TYR A 333 -13.30 -10.71 10.74
CA TYR A 333 -13.57 -12.05 10.18
C TYR A 333 -14.49 -12.91 11.06
N ARG A 334 -14.84 -12.45 12.26
CA ARG A 334 -15.80 -13.10 13.16
C ARG A 334 -17.24 -12.67 12.87
N LEU A 335 -17.45 -11.40 12.49
CA LEU A 335 -18.77 -10.86 12.18
C LEU A 335 -19.14 -10.91 10.70
N LEU A 336 -18.14 -10.91 9.80
CA LEU A 336 -18.37 -10.82 8.36
C LEU A 336 -17.85 -12.09 7.65
N PRO A 337 -18.60 -12.67 6.69
CA PRO A 337 -18.07 -13.69 5.79
C PRO A 337 -16.79 -13.21 5.11
N PHE A 338 -15.83 -14.11 4.84
CA PHE A 338 -14.52 -13.74 4.26
C PHE A 338 -14.63 -12.85 3.02
N TRP A 339 -15.61 -13.09 2.15
CA TRP A 339 -15.85 -12.24 0.97
C TRP A 339 -16.22 -10.80 1.36
N LEU A 340 -17.01 -10.60 2.42
CA LEU A 340 -17.42 -9.28 2.87
C LEU A 340 -16.29 -8.56 3.62
N ALA A 341 -15.44 -9.29 4.35
CA ALA A 341 -14.23 -8.73 4.93
C ALA A 341 -13.19 -8.37 3.85
N SER A 342 -13.01 -9.21 2.84
CA SER A 342 -12.13 -8.93 1.68
C SER A 342 -12.66 -7.77 0.84
N LEU A 343 -13.98 -7.68 0.64
CA LEU A 343 -14.61 -6.53 -0.02
C LEU A 343 -14.49 -5.26 0.83
N ALA A 344 -14.65 -5.36 2.14
CA ALA A 344 -14.47 -4.25 3.06
C ALA A 344 -13.02 -3.75 3.04
N ASP A 345 -12.01 -4.62 3.10
CA ASP A 345 -10.60 -4.22 2.95
C ASP A 345 -10.38 -3.51 1.61
N ARG A 346 -10.86 -4.09 0.50
CA ARG A 346 -10.78 -3.47 -0.83
C ARG A 346 -11.48 -2.11 -0.90
N LEU A 347 -12.65 -1.98 -0.28
CA LEU A 347 -13.43 -0.73 -0.28
C LEU A 347 -12.78 0.31 0.63
N LEU A 348 -12.32 -0.08 1.81
CA LEU A 348 -11.78 0.80 2.85
C LEU A 348 -10.42 1.38 2.41
N VAL A 349 -9.60 0.60 1.70
CA VAL A 349 -8.38 1.05 0.99
C VAL A 349 -8.66 2.21 0.04
N VAL A 350 -9.81 2.19 -0.63
CA VAL A 350 -10.20 3.23 -1.60
C VAL A 350 -10.96 4.36 -0.91
N LEU A 351 -11.87 4.04 0.00
CA LEU A 351 -12.81 4.96 0.61
C LEU A 351 -12.15 5.87 1.64
N VAL A 352 -11.24 5.35 2.48
CA VAL A 352 -10.57 6.16 3.52
C VAL A 352 -9.73 7.28 2.90
N PRO A 353 -8.85 7.03 1.91
CA PRO A 353 -8.10 8.11 1.25
C PRO A 353 -9.01 9.11 0.55
N ILE A 354 -10.08 8.64 -0.11
CA ILE A 354 -11.08 9.53 -0.72
C ILE A 354 -11.69 10.43 0.35
N ILE A 355 -12.12 9.89 1.49
CA ILE A 355 -12.73 10.67 2.57
C ILE A 355 -11.73 11.67 3.16
N VAL A 356 -10.48 11.23 3.41
CA VAL A 356 -9.41 12.07 3.98
C VAL A 356 -9.08 13.27 3.08
N VAL A 357 -9.17 13.13 1.75
CA VAL A 357 -8.95 14.27 0.84
C VAL A 357 -10.22 15.06 0.57
N LEU A 358 -11.36 14.39 0.46
CA LEU A 358 -12.63 15.02 0.13
C LEU A 358 -13.08 15.97 1.24
N ILE A 359 -12.91 15.61 2.53
CA ILE A 359 -13.35 16.44 3.66
C ILE A 359 -12.63 17.81 3.68
N PRO A 360 -11.27 17.89 3.63
CA PRO A 360 -10.57 19.17 3.51
C PRO A 360 -10.83 19.86 2.17
N GLY A 361 -10.87 19.10 1.06
CA GLY A 361 -11.13 19.63 -0.27
C GLY A 361 -12.45 20.40 -0.35
N LEU A 362 -13.53 19.82 0.17
CA LEU A 362 -14.85 20.45 0.25
C LEU A 362 -14.83 21.75 1.06
N ARG A 363 -13.98 21.87 2.09
CA ARG A 363 -13.81 23.13 2.85
C ARG A 363 -13.04 24.21 2.08
N LEU A 364 -12.14 23.82 1.18
CA LEU A 364 -11.32 24.74 0.39
C LEU A 364 -12.07 25.32 -0.83
N VAL A 365 -13.04 24.58 -1.39
CA VAL A 365 -13.79 24.98 -2.60
C VAL A 365 -14.44 26.37 -2.48
N PRO A 366 -15.19 26.71 -1.41
CA PRO A 366 -15.81 28.04 -1.29
C PRO A 366 -14.77 29.18 -1.26
N GLY A 367 -13.66 28.97 -0.56
CA GLY A 367 -12.58 29.95 -0.45
C GLY A 367 -11.85 30.20 -1.77
N LEU A 368 -11.49 29.13 -2.48
CA LEU A 368 -10.84 29.22 -3.79
C LEU A 368 -11.75 29.84 -4.85
N TYR A 369 -13.03 29.47 -4.84
CA TYR A 369 -14.03 30.07 -5.73
C TYR A 369 -14.18 31.58 -5.47
N ALA A 370 -14.31 31.98 -4.21
CA ALA A 370 -14.40 33.39 -3.82
C ALA A 370 -13.13 34.17 -4.20
N TRP A 371 -11.96 33.63 -3.90
CA TRP A 371 -10.68 34.24 -4.23
C TRP A 371 -10.53 34.47 -5.74
N ARG A 372 -10.91 33.49 -6.57
CA ARG A 372 -10.78 33.61 -8.02
C ARG A 372 -11.74 34.64 -8.61
N VAL A 373 -12.99 34.67 -8.15
CA VAL A 373 -13.97 35.69 -8.57
C VAL A 373 -13.50 37.08 -8.16
N LYS A 374 -13.04 37.25 -6.92
CA LYS A 374 -12.48 38.53 -6.43
C LYS A 374 -11.22 38.95 -7.17
N SER A 375 -10.31 38.02 -7.49
CA SER A 375 -9.06 38.31 -8.21
C SER A 375 -9.30 38.90 -9.60
N ARG A 376 -10.39 38.50 -10.28
CA ARG A 376 -10.79 39.13 -11.55
C ARG A 376 -11.21 40.57 -11.38
N ILE A 377 -11.95 40.88 -10.32
CA ILE A 377 -12.37 42.24 -9.97
C ILE A 377 -11.13 43.08 -9.62
N TYR A 378 -10.25 42.57 -8.76
CA TYR A 378 -9.05 43.29 -8.33
C TYR A 378 -8.06 43.57 -9.46
N ARG A 379 -7.95 42.69 -10.46
CA ARG A 379 -7.10 42.95 -11.64
C ARG A 379 -7.53 44.24 -12.36
N TRP A 380 -8.84 44.43 -12.54
CA TRP A 380 -9.38 45.65 -13.17
C TRP A 380 -9.33 46.84 -12.24
N TYR A 381 -9.51 46.64 -10.93
CA TYR A 381 -9.31 47.68 -9.93
C TYR A 381 -7.87 48.20 -9.94
N GLY A 382 -6.88 47.31 -10.08
CA GLY A 382 -5.47 47.68 -10.25
C GLY A 382 -5.22 48.47 -11.53
N SER A 383 -5.81 48.06 -12.66
CA SER A 383 -5.75 48.83 -13.91
C SER A 383 -6.39 50.22 -13.78
N LEU A 384 -7.50 50.34 -13.05
CA LEU A 384 -8.17 51.61 -12.79
C LEU A 384 -7.32 52.54 -11.92
N ILE A 385 -6.69 52.03 -10.85
CA ILE A 385 -5.78 52.81 -10.01
C ILE A 385 -4.53 53.26 -10.80
N ALA A 386 -3.98 52.38 -11.63
CA ALA A 386 -2.85 52.74 -12.49
C ALA A 386 -3.23 53.88 -13.45
N LEU A 387 -4.44 53.82 -14.02
CA LEU A 387 -4.99 54.87 -14.87
C LEU A 387 -5.25 56.17 -14.09
N GLU A 388 -5.78 56.09 -12.87
CA GLU A 388 -6.01 57.25 -12.00
C GLU A 388 -4.69 57.96 -11.65
N ARG A 389 -3.63 57.20 -11.32
CA ARG A 389 -2.29 57.77 -11.08
C ARG A 389 -1.72 58.41 -12.32
N ALA A 390 -1.86 57.77 -13.50
CA ALA A 390 -1.44 58.35 -14.76
C ALA A 390 -2.22 59.63 -15.11
N ALA A 391 -3.49 59.72 -14.72
CA ALA A 391 -4.33 60.89 -14.89
C ALA A 391 -4.02 62.05 -13.91
N GLN A 392 -3.27 61.79 -12.83
CA GLN A 392 -2.85 62.80 -11.84
C GLN A 392 -1.49 63.43 -12.15
N ALA A 393 -0.67 62.83 -13.03
CA ALA A 393 0.51 63.47 -13.57
C ALA A 393 0.11 64.67 -14.46
N ASP A 394 0.98 65.67 -14.65
CA ASP A 394 0.71 66.77 -15.60
C ASP A 394 0.70 66.22 -17.02
N VAL A 395 -0.51 65.97 -17.55
CA VAL A 395 -0.73 65.19 -18.77
C VAL A 395 -1.13 66.10 -19.94
N SER A 396 -0.51 65.90 -21.10
CA SER A 396 -0.83 66.65 -22.32
C SER A 396 -2.26 66.34 -22.85
N PRO A 397 -2.90 67.25 -23.62
CA PRO A 397 -4.23 67.02 -24.21
C PRO A 397 -4.32 65.77 -25.12
N SER A 398 -3.20 65.34 -25.70
CA SER A 398 -3.08 64.10 -26.49
C SER A 398 -3.07 62.84 -25.63
N GLU A 399 -2.34 62.84 -24.53
CA GLU A 399 -2.24 61.71 -23.60
C GLU A 399 -3.55 61.49 -22.85
N ARG A 400 -4.28 62.57 -22.52
CA ARG A 400 -5.62 62.47 -21.91
C ARG A 400 -6.63 61.75 -22.81
N ARG A 401 -6.58 61.97 -24.12
CA ARG A 401 -7.40 61.23 -25.11
C ARG A 401 -6.98 59.76 -25.22
N SER A 402 -5.74 59.43 -24.89
CA SER A 402 -5.29 58.04 -24.76
C SER A 402 -5.86 57.40 -23.50
N LEU A 403 -5.77 58.09 -22.36
CA LEU A 403 -6.31 57.62 -21.08
C LEU A 403 -7.82 57.40 -21.12
N MET A 404 -8.59 58.26 -21.81
CA MET A 404 -10.03 58.05 -21.99
C MET A 404 -10.34 56.81 -22.85
N ARG A 405 -9.56 56.53 -23.89
CA ARG A 405 -9.70 55.30 -24.70
C ARG A 405 -9.34 54.06 -23.89
N GLU A 406 -8.38 54.17 -22.99
CA GLU A 406 -8.00 53.09 -22.09
C GLU A 406 -9.09 52.84 -21.02
N LEU A 407 -9.71 53.91 -20.50
CA LEU A 407 -10.88 53.82 -19.62
C LEU A 407 -12.07 53.16 -20.31
N ASP A 408 -12.37 53.54 -21.56
CA ASP A 408 -13.43 52.91 -22.36
C ASP A 408 -13.19 51.40 -22.56
N LYS A 409 -11.93 50.99 -22.81
CA LYS A 409 -11.55 49.57 -22.93
C LYS A 409 -11.74 48.81 -21.61
N ILE A 410 -11.38 49.43 -20.48
CA ILE A 410 -11.60 48.84 -19.15
C ILE A 410 -13.10 48.67 -18.90
N GLU A 411 -13.91 49.69 -19.19
CA GLU A 411 -15.36 49.63 -18.99
C GLU A 411 -16.03 48.55 -19.86
N GLU A 412 -15.67 48.47 -21.14
CA GLU A 412 -16.20 47.45 -22.06
C GLU A 412 -15.81 46.03 -21.62
N SER A 413 -14.56 45.85 -21.17
CA SER A 413 -14.07 44.58 -20.65
C SER A 413 -14.76 44.18 -19.34
N VAL A 414 -15.06 45.15 -18.47
CA VAL A 414 -15.78 44.93 -17.21
C VAL A 414 -17.23 44.56 -17.49
N ASN A 415 -17.91 45.26 -18.41
CA ASN A 415 -19.29 44.98 -18.79
C ASN A 415 -19.48 43.61 -19.46
N GLY A 416 -18.46 43.10 -20.16
CA GLY A 416 -18.46 41.76 -20.76
C GLY A 416 -18.25 40.60 -19.79
N MET A 417 -17.96 40.86 -18.51
CA MET A 417 -17.69 39.80 -17.53
C MET A 417 -18.98 39.07 -17.11
N LYS A 418 -18.91 37.73 -17.07
CA LYS A 418 -19.96 36.88 -16.49
C LYS A 418 -19.76 36.79 -14.98
N MET A 419 -20.64 37.39 -14.20
CA MET A 419 -20.50 37.49 -12.74
C MET A 419 -21.58 36.70 -11.98
N PRO A 420 -21.22 35.96 -10.93
CA PRO A 420 -22.19 35.39 -10.01
C PRO A 420 -22.89 36.46 -9.18
N LEU A 421 -24.19 36.27 -8.91
CA LEU A 421 -25.03 37.24 -8.19
C LEU A 421 -24.48 37.59 -6.80
N ALA A 422 -23.88 36.63 -6.10
CA ALA A 422 -23.28 36.81 -4.77
C ALA A 422 -22.16 37.88 -4.73
N TYR A 423 -21.57 38.24 -5.88
CA TYR A 423 -20.51 39.24 -5.99
C TYR A 423 -20.95 40.50 -6.75
N ALA A 424 -22.25 40.65 -7.04
CA ALA A 424 -22.78 41.78 -7.79
C ALA A 424 -22.48 43.13 -7.13
N GLY A 425 -22.52 43.20 -5.78
CA GLY A 425 -22.21 44.44 -5.05
C GLY A 425 -20.80 44.98 -5.34
N GLN A 426 -19.78 44.11 -5.32
CA GLN A 426 -18.39 44.50 -5.63
C GLN A 426 -18.22 44.93 -7.10
N PHE A 427 -18.98 44.31 -7.99
CA PHE A 427 -19.01 44.68 -9.40
C PHE A 427 -19.63 46.06 -9.61
N TYR A 428 -20.72 46.39 -8.91
CA TYR A 428 -21.33 47.72 -8.98
C TYR A 428 -20.43 48.81 -8.42
N VAL A 429 -19.75 48.58 -7.29
CA VAL A 429 -18.76 49.53 -6.74
C VAL A 429 -17.62 49.80 -7.72
N LEU A 430 -17.08 48.77 -8.38
CA LEU A 430 -16.04 48.97 -9.41
C LEU A 430 -16.56 49.86 -10.56
N ARG A 431 -17.82 49.68 -10.97
CA ARG A 431 -18.42 50.52 -12.02
C ARG A 431 -18.64 51.97 -11.57
N GLU A 432 -19.04 52.16 -10.32
CA GLU A 432 -19.17 53.50 -9.72
C GLU A 432 -17.82 54.23 -9.73
N HIS A 433 -16.73 53.55 -9.35
CA HIS A 433 -15.38 54.14 -9.42
C HIS A 433 -14.91 54.42 -10.85
N ILE A 434 -15.25 53.57 -11.83
CA ILE A 434 -15.01 53.87 -13.25
C ILE A 434 -15.74 55.16 -13.66
N GLY A 435 -17.00 55.33 -13.21
CA GLY A 435 -17.78 56.55 -13.41
C GLY A 435 -17.13 57.78 -12.79
N PHE A 436 -16.68 57.68 -11.53
CA PHE A 436 -16.00 58.76 -10.82
C PHE A 436 -14.71 59.21 -11.52
N VAL A 437 -13.89 58.26 -11.97
CA VAL A 437 -12.65 58.57 -12.74
C VAL A 437 -12.98 59.23 -14.07
N ARG A 438 -14.05 58.79 -14.75
CA ARG A 438 -14.54 59.40 -16.00
C ARG A 438 -14.97 60.85 -15.78
N GLU A 439 -15.78 61.12 -14.75
CA GLU A 439 -16.24 62.46 -14.42
C GLU A 439 -15.07 63.38 -14.09
N ARG A 440 -14.09 62.91 -13.31
CA ARG A 440 -12.88 63.67 -12.99
C ARG A 440 -12.04 63.99 -14.22
N LEU A 441 -11.90 63.04 -15.16
CA LEU A 441 -11.20 63.28 -16.42
C LEU A 441 -11.91 64.29 -17.34
N LEU A 442 -13.23 64.36 -17.28
CA LEU A 442 -14.07 65.33 -18.01
C LEU A 442 -14.09 66.71 -17.35
N ALA A 443 -14.20 66.81 -16.02
CA ALA A 443 -14.25 68.07 -15.29
C ALA A 443 -12.97 68.91 -15.46
N VAL A 444 -11.81 68.26 -15.50
CA VAL A 444 -10.53 68.96 -15.76
C VAL A 444 -10.41 69.36 -17.24
N ARG A 445 -11.07 68.66 -18.16
CA ARG A 445 -11.15 69.09 -19.57
C ARG A 445 -12.00 70.35 -19.71
N GLU A 446 -13.16 70.41 -19.05
CA GLU A 446 -14.01 71.61 -19.03
C GLU A 446 -13.27 72.80 -18.41
N LYS A 447 -12.47 72.56 -17.36
CA LYS A 447 -11.63 73.60 -16.75
C LYS A 447 -10.54 74.12 -17.70
N LEU A 448 -9.88 73.23 -18.45
CA LEU A 448 -8.86 73.62 -19.44
C LEU A 448 -9.45 74.29 -20.68
N GLU A 449 -10.66 73.89 -21.12
CA GLU A 449 -11.40 74.54 -22.22
C GLU A 449 -11.85 75.95 -21.77
N ALA A 450 -12.36 76.12 -20.54
CA ALA A 450 -12.74 77.41 -19.97
C ALA A 450 -11.54 78.37 -19.79
N THR A 451 -10.38 77.87 -19.34
CA THR A 451 -9.15 78.70 -19.26
C THR A 451 -8.62 79.07 -20.64
N ARG A 452 -8.85 78.23 -21.67
CA ARG A 452 -8.46 78.55 -23.05
C ARG A 452 -9.38 79.59 -23.67
N ASP A 453 -10.68 79.53 -23.37
CA ASP A 453 -11.66 80.53 -23.78
C ASP A 453 -11.48 81.87 -23.03
N GLU A 454 -11.02 81.85 -21.76
CA GLU A 454 -10.60 83.07 -21.03
C GLU A 454 -9.33 83.71 -21.61
N VAL A 455 -8.34 82.90 -22.03
CA VAL A 455 -7.11 83.42 -22.64
C VAL A 455 -7.37 83.98 -24.04
N ASP A 456 -8.15 83.28 -24.88
CA ASP A 456 -8.58 83.80 -26.19
C ASP A 456 -9.48 85.05 -26.04
N GLY A 457 -10.33 85.10 -25.00
CA GLY A 457 -11.17 86.27 -24.69
C GLY A 457 -10.36 87.49 -24.22
N ASN A 458 -9.27 87.27 -23.50
CA ASN A 458 -8.40 88.34 -22.99
C ASN A 458 -7.44 88.89 -24.07
N ASP A 459 -7.03 88.06 -25.04
CA ASP A 459 -6.26 88.51 -26.21
C ASP A 459 -7.11 89.37 -27.17
N VAL A 460 -8.42 89.10 -27.28
CA VAL A 460 -9.36 89.97 -28.02
C VAL A 460 -9.65 91.28 -27.27
N ALA A 461 -9.65 91.26 -25.94
CA ALA A 461 -9.80 92.48 -25.12
C ALA A 461 -8.54 93.36 -25.15
N ARG A 462 -7.33 92.76 -25.20
CA ARG A 462 -6.06 93.48 -25.35
C ARG A 462 -5.87 94.09 -26.74
N SER A 463 -6.26 93.40 -27.82
CA SER A 463 -6.15 93.98 -29.17
C SER A 463 -7.13 95.13 -29.44
N ASN A 464 -8.27 95.15 -28.74
CA ASN A 464 -9.22 96.27 -28.80
C ASN A 464 -8.84 97.47 -27.90
N ALA A 465 -8.04 97.25 -26.86
CA ALA A 465 -7.56 98.32 -25.97
C ALA A 465 -6.32 99.06 -26.51
N GLU A 466 -5.55 98.45 -27.42
CA GLU A 466 -4.37 99.08 -28.07
C GLU A 466 -4.73 99.90 -29.33
N ALA A 467 -5.99 99.89 -29.79
CA ALA A 467 -6.42 100.60 -31.02
C ALA A 467 -7.07 101.98 -30.78
N ALA A 468 -7.26 102.42 -29.54
CA ALA A 468 -7.85 103.72 -29.22
C ALA A 468 -7.03 104.45 -28.16
N THR A 469 -6.46 105.62 -28.52
CA THR A 469 -5.70 106.61 -27.68
C THR A 469 -4.16 106.43 -27.80
N GLN A 470 -3.49 106.94 -28.85
CA GLN A 470 -3.01 108.34 -29.10
C GLN A 470 -1.51 108.57 -28.76
N GLU A 471 -0.71 108.95 -29.77
CA GLU A 471 0.48 109.83 -29.69
C GLU A 471 0.05 111.30 -29.41
N PRO A 472 0.94 112.29 -29.07
CA PRO A 472 2.42 112.28 -29.03
C PRO A 472 3.11 112.94 -27.79
N GLN A 473 4.43 112.67 -27.67
CA GLN A 473 5.56 113.51 -27.20
C GLN A 473 5.63 114.14 -25.79
N GLU A 474 6.70 113.81 -25.05
CA GLU A 474 7.95 114.60 -24.83
C GLU A 474 8.53 114.51 -23.39
N LEU A 475 9.83 114.22 -23.32
CA LEU A 475 10.69 114.17 -22.13
C LEU A 475 11.38 115.52 -21.89
N GLN A 476 11.66 115.83 -20.62
CA GLN A 476 12.96 116.43 -20.30
C GLN A 476 13.52 115.91 -18.96
N GLU A 477 14.81 115.58 -19.06
CA GLU A 477 15.76 114.90 -18.17
C GLU A 477 16.31 115.84 -17.05
N PRO A 478 17.16 115.42 -16.08
CA PRO A 478 18.57 115.09 -16.38
C PRO A 478 19.33 114.08 -15.46
N GLN A 479 20.26 113.37 -16.12
CA GLN A 479 21.68 113.11 -15.79
C GLN A 479 22.16 112.30 -14.56
N GLU A 480 22.97 111.29 -14.93
CA GLU A 480 24.00 110.51 -14.23
C GLU A 480 25.22 111.38 -13.79
N PRO A 481 26.19 110.87 -12.98
CA PRO A 481 27.36 110.24 -13.63
C PRO A 481 28.06 109.09 -12.86
N GLN A 482 28.80 108.33 -13.68
CA GLN A 482 29.67 107.19 -13.42
C GLN A 482 30.98 107.48 -12.65
N ALA A 483 31.63 106.38 -12.26
CA ALA A 483 33.08 106.08 -12.12
C ALA A 483 33.41 105.47 -10.73
N LEU A 484 34.31 104.51 -10.49
CA LEU A 484 35.35 103.83 -11.27
C LEU A 484 35.75 102.53 -10.49
N LYS A 485 36.12 101.48 -11.25
CA LYS A 485 37.00 100.29 -11.05
C LYS A 485 38.07 100.30 -9.89
N PRO A 486 38.91 99.23 -9.67
CA PRO A 486 38.87 97.78 -10.03
C PRO A 486 39.47 96.79 -8.96
N HIS A 487 39.55 95.49 -9.35
CA HIS A 487 40.53 94.44 -8.95
C HIS A 487 40.42 93.87 -7.51
N THR A 488 40.58 92.59 -7.18
CA THR A 488 41.37 91.45 -7.72
C THR A 488 41.00 90.19 -6.91
N GLY A 489 41.21 88.99 -7.44
CA GLY A 489 41.62 87.82 -6.64
C GLY A 489 40.58 86.70 -6.40
N ALA A 490 40.66 85.65 -7.21
CA ALA A 490 40.41 84.26 -6.80
C ALA A 490 41.71 83.70 -6.13
N PRO A 491 41.83 82.45 -5.63
CA PRO A 491 40.93 81.29 -5.76
C PRO A 491 40.86 80.37 -4.49
N ASP A 492 40.31 79.15 -4.69
CA ASP A 492 40.55 77.90 -3.95
C ASP A 492 40.01 77.77 -2.51
N ALA A 493 39.63 76.60 -1.97
CA ALA A 493 39.35 75.25 -2.44
C ALA A 493 38.81 74.47 -1.21
N GLU A 494 38.37 73.25 -1.45
CA GLU A 494 38.36 72.10 -0.51
C GLU A 494 37.26 71.97 0.58
N SER A 495 36.46 70.92 0.34
CA SER A 495 35.85 69.95 1.28
C SER A 495 36.85 69.41 2.34
N PRO A 496 36.54 68.44 3.24
CA PRO A 496 35.27 67.75 3.52
C PRO A 496 34.96 67.58 5.03
N ARG A 497 33.73 67.16 5.34
CA ARG A 497 33.43 66.05 6.29
C ARG A 497 31.98 65.62 6.20
#